data_AF-A0A0C2C0D0-F1
#
_entry.id   AF-A0A0C2C0D0-F1
#
_cell.length_a   1.000
_cell.length_b   1.000
_cell.length_c   1.000
_cell.angle_alpha   90.00
_cell.angle_beta   90.00
_cell.angle_gamma   90.00
#
_symmetry.space_group_name_H-M   'P 1'
#
loop_
_entity.id
_entity.type
_entity.pdbx_description
1 polymer ?
#
loop_
_entity_poly.entity_id
_entity_poly.type
_entity_poly.pdbx_seq_one_letter_code
_entity_poly.pdbx_strand_id
1 'polypeptide(L)'
;MTIVDENIVKRFEQELRKLVCYRDELAKLTGYTSYAHRAQDNALLGTYENAHDFLWGVIQACRPAAERELAILMDVQAQCDSYHGIIGEWDVHYLTEIYKERAYGTAHYREANKFLTLGNILTGFANLVNKLYGVRLEEQPIERGEMWHGHIIKL
;
A
#
# COMPACT_ATOMS: atom_id res chain seq x y z
N MET A 1 -1.05 -1.56 -22.39
CA MET A 1 -2.43 -1.06 -22.47
C MET A 1 -3.36 -2.24 -22.28
N THR A 2 -3.66 -2.59 -21.02
CA THR A 2 -4.46 -3.77 -20.68
C THR A 2 -5.92 -3.44 -20.93
N ILE A 3 -6.54 -4.07 -21.93
CA ILE A 3 -7.98 -3.98 -22.15
C ILE A 3 -8.63 -4.76 -21.01
N VAL A 4 -9.01 -4.06 -19.94
CA VAL A 4 -9.88 -4.63 -18.92
C VAL A 4 -11.24 -4.79 -19.58
N ASP A 5 -11.77 -6.03 -19.63
CA ASP A 5 -13.07 -6.32 -20.22
C ASP A 5 -14.14 -5.44 -19.56
N GLU A 6 -14.72 -4.53 -20.35
CA GLU A 6 -15.72 -3.57 -19.87
C GLU A 6 -16.91 -4.26 -19.20
N ASN A 7 -17.25 -5.48 -19.61
CA ASN A 7 -18.35 -6.24 -19.01
C ASN A 7 -18.00 -6.70 -17.59
N ILE A 8 -16.73 -7.05 -17.35
CA ILE A 8 -16.24 -7.43 -16.02
C ILE A 8 -16.25 -6.21 -15.10
N VAL A 9 -15.78 -5.05 -15.57
CA VAL A 9 -15.77 -3.80 -14.78
C VAL A 9 -17.20 -3.41 -14.39
N LYS A 10 -18.14 -3.41 -15.35
CA LYS A 10 -19.55 -3.07 -15.11
C LYS A 10 -20.19 -4.02 -14.08
N ARG A 11 -19.86 -5.31 -14.12
CA ARG A 11 -20.36 -6.29 -13.14
C ARG A 11 -19.84 -5.98 -11.73
N PHE A 12 -18.55 -5.73 -11.56
CA PHE A 12 -17.99 -5.41 -10.25
C PHE A 12 -18.57 -4.10 -9.70
N GLU A 13 -18.77 -3.10 -10.55
CA GLU A 13 -19.42 -1.86 -10.15
C GLU A 13 -20.84 -2.11 -9.61
N GLN A 14 -21.63 -2.94 -10.30
CA GLN A 14 -22.98 -3.28 -9.85
C GLN A 14 -22.98 -4.00 -8.50
N GLU A 15 -22.08 -4.96 -8.30
CA GLU A 15 -21.98 -5.69 -7.03
C GLU A 15 -21.51 -4.79 -5.88
N LEU A 16 -20.57 -3.87 -6.15
CA LEU A 16 -20.16 -2.85 -5.17
C LEU A 16 -21.32 -1.92 -4.78
N ARG A 17 -22.12 -1.47 -5.76
CA ARG A 17 -23.31 -0.65 -5.48
C ARG A 17 -24.30 -1.38 -4.59
N LYS A 18 -24.61 -2.64 -4.90
CA LYS A 18 -25.47 -3.48 -4.04
C LYS A 18 -24.91 -3.61 -2.63
N LEU A 19 -23.61 -3.89 -2.50
CA LEU A 19 -22.94 -4.00 -1.21
C LEU A 19 -23.06 -2.72 -0.38
N VAL A 20 -22.89 -1.54 -1.00
CA VAL A 20 -23.04 -0.25 -0.32
C VAL A 20 -24.48 -0.05 0.18
N CYS A 21 -25.48 -0.38 -0.65
CA CYS A 21 -26.89 -0.32 -0.25
C CYS A 21 -27.21 -1.26 0.93
N TYR A 22 -26.76 -2.52 0.87
CA TYR A 22 -26.97 -3.47 1.97
C TYR A 22 -26.27 -3.06 3.25
N ARG A 23 -25.10 -2.42 3.17
CA ARG A 23 -24.39 -1.87 4.33
C ARG A 23 -25.17 -0.72 4.98
N ASP A 24 -25.74 0.16 4.18
CA ASP A 24 -26.59 1.26 4.67
C ASP A 24 -27.88 0.74 5.32
N GLU A 25 -28.55 -0.23 4.69
CA GLU A 25 -29.73 -0.89 5.26
C GLU A 25 -29.41 -1.57 6.60
N LEU A 26 -28.31 -2.32 6.67
CA LEU A 26 -27.85 -2.95 7.91
C LEU A 26 -27.59 -1.93 9.02
N ALA A 27 -26.99 -0.79 8.70
CA ALA A 27 -26.73 0.26 9.69
C ALA A 27 -28.04 0.83 10.25
N LYS A 28 -28.99 1.15 9.37
CA LYS A 28 -30.31 1.66 9.77
C LYS A 28 -31.09 0.66 10.62
N LEU A 29 -31.08 -0.62 10.23
CA LEU A 29 -31.73 -1.70 10.98
C LEU A 29 -31.12 -1.90 12.38
N THR A 30 -29.86 -1.57 12.56
CA THR A 30 -29.15 -1.68 13.85
C THR A 30 -29.13 -0.37 14.65
N GLY A 31 -29.85 0.66 14.18
CA GLY A 31 -30.00 1.94 14.89
C GLY A 31 -28.88 2.96 14.66
N TYR A 32 -27.98 2.74 13.69
CA TYR A 32 -26.89 3.67 13.35
C TYR A 32 -27.26 4.56 12.17
N THR A 33 -26.69 5.77 12.15
CA THR A 33 -26.87 6.75 11.06
C THR A 33 -26.31 6.27 9.73
N SER A 34 -25.17 5.58 9.75
CA SER A 34 -24.54 4.99 8.56
C SER A 34 -23.66 3.80 8.93
N TYR A 35 -23.28 3.00 7.92
CA TYR A 35 -22.38 1.88 8.15
C TYR A 35 -21.02 2.33 8.71
N ALA A 36 -20.56 3.53 8.34
CA ALA A 36 -19.32 4.07 8.88
C ALA A 36 -19.40 4.30 10.39
N HIS A 37 -20.54 4.78 10.92
CA HIS A 37 -20.74 4.92 12.37
C HIS A 37 -20.73 3.56 13.05
N ARG A 38 -21.47 2.58 12.51
CA ARG A 38 -21.51 1.20 13.04
C ARG A 38 -20.14 0.53 13.04
N ALA A 39 -19.31 0.79 12.05
CA ALA A 39 -18.00 0.16 11.92
C ALA A 39 -16.98 0.66 12.96
N GLN A 40 -17.21 1.83 13.58
CA GLN A 40 -16.26 2.46 14.49
C GLN A 40 -16.42 2.02 15.94
N ASP A 41 -17.54 1.39 16.32
CA ASP A 41 -17.81 0.93 17.68
C ASP A 41 -16.73 0.04 18.30
N ASN A 42 -15.97 -0.70 17.47
CA ASN A 42 -14.85 -1.54 17.91
C ASN A 42 -13.50 -1.09 17.32
N ALA A 43 -13.47 0.09 16.70
CA ALA A 43 -12.26 0.64 16.12
C ALA A 43 -11.53 1.54 17.13
N LEU A 44 -10.22 1.69 16.95
CA LEU A 44 -9.37 2.53 17.79
C LEU A 44 -9.87 3.98 17.91
N LEU A 45 -10.46 4.52 16.83
CA LEU A 45 -10.91 5.92 16.76
C LEU A 45 -12.35 6.12 17.30
N GLY A 46 -13.08 5.04 17.56
CA GLY A 46 -14.37 5.03 18.26
C GLY A 46 -15.57 5.63 17.51
N THR A 47 -15.38 6.69 16.72
CA THR A 47 -16.46 7.35 15.95
C THR A 47 -16.05 7.64 14.52
N TYR A 48 -17.05 7.86 13.67
CA TYR A 48 -16.83 8.26 12.28
C TYR A 48 -16.14 9.62 12.19
N GLU A 49 -16.55 10.58 13.02
CA GLU A 49 -16.01 11.94 13.05
C GLU A 49 -14.53 11.93 13.38
N ASN A 50 -14.11 11.17 14.38
CA ASN A 50 -12.70 11.05 14.74
C ASN A 50 -11.87 10.46 13.59
N ALA A 51 -12.39 9.44 12.90
CA ALA A 51 -11.74 8.87 11.72
C ALA A 51 -11.67 9.86 10.55
N HIS A 52 -12.75 10.61 10.31
CA HIS A 52 -12.82 11.63 9.28
C HIS A 52 -11.82 12.76 9.55
N ASP A 53 -11.84 13.33 10.75
CA ASP A 53 -10.98 14.43 11.16
C ASP A 53 -9.50 14.04 11.14
N PHE A 54 -9.18 12.81 11.57
CA PHE A 54 -7.84 12.26 11.48
C PHE A 54 -7.35 12.21 10.02
N LEU A 55 -8.13 11.60 9.12
CA LEU A 55 -7.77 11.49 7.71
C LEU A 55 -7.67 12.87 7.05
N TRP A 56 -8.59 13.78 7.37
CA TRP A 56 -8.54 15.15 6.88
C TRP A 56 -7.29 15.88 7.36
N GLY A 57 -6.93 15.74 8.64
CA GLY A 57 -5.70 16.28 9.22
C GLY A 57 -4.45 15.78 8.49
N VAL A 58 -4.38 14.47 8.20
CA VAL A 58 -3.28 13.88 7.41
C VAL A 58 -3.24 14.46 5.99
N ILE A 59 -4.38 14.56 5.31
CA ILE A 59 -4.45 15.16 3.97
C ILE A 59 -3.92 16.60 3.96
N GLN A 60 -4.34 17.42 4.93
CA GLN A 60 -3.88 18.81 5.04
C GLN A 60 -2.38 18.89 5.33
N ALA A 61 -1.85 18.02 6.19
CA ALA A 61 -0.43 17.97 6.50
C ALA A 61 0.44 17.50 5.32
N CYS A 62 -0.05 16.52 4.54
CA CYS A 62 0.69 15.94 3.41
C CYS A 62 0.58 16.78 2.12
N ARG A 63 -0.48 17.56 1.94
CA ARG A 63 -0.74 18.34 0.71
C ARG A 63 0.45 19.21 0.26
N PRO A 64 1.11 20.01 1.12
CA PRO A 64 2.23 20.83 0.68
C PRO A 64 3.45 20.02 0.25
N ALA A 65 3.65 18.81 0.79
CA ALA A 65 4.70 17.91 0.32
C ALA A 65 4.33 17.31 -1.05
N ALA A 66 3.10 16.83 -1.20
CA ALA A 66 2.60 16.27 -2.46
C ALA A 66 2.62 17.28 -3.61
N GLU A 67 2.25 18.54 -3.37
CA GLU A 67 2.30 19.60 -4.37
C GLU A 67 3.74 19.93 -4.81
N ARG A 68 4.69 19.92 -3.86
CA ARG A 68 6.12 20.08 -4.18
C ARG A 68 6.66 18.92 -4.99
N GLU A 69 6.31 17.69 -4.62
CA GLU A 69 6.70 16.49 -5.37
C GLU A 69 6.13 16.51 -6.78
N LEU A 70 4.85 16.89 -6.95
CA LEU A 70 4.25 17.02 -8.27
C LEU A 70 4.95 18.08 -9.12
N ALA A 71 5.29 19.24 -8.54
CA ALA A 71 6.06 20.27 -9.24
C ALA A 71 7.43 19.76 -9.72
N ILE A 72 8.15 19.00 -8.88
CA ILE A 72 9.41 18.36 -9.26
C ILE A 72 9.20 17.41 -10.45
N LEU A 73 8.13 16.59 -10.44
CA LEU A 73 7.85 15.69 -11.54
C LEU A 73 7.49 16.45 -12.83
N MET A 74 6.83 17.61 -12.74
CA MET A 74 6.54 18.47 -13.90
C MET A 74 7.82 19.01 -14.52
N ASP A 75 8.78 19.43 -13.69
CA ASP A 75 10.10 19.87 -14.15
C ASP A 75 10.89 18.73 -14.81
N VAL A 76 10.80 17.52 -14.27
CA VAL A 76 11.43 16.32 -14.86
C VAL A 76 10.79 15.99 -16.21
N GLN A 77 9.46 16.07 -16.32
CA GLN A 77 8.72 15.84 -17.56
C GLN A 77 9.09 16.90 -18.63
N ALA A 78 9.26 18.16 -18.25
CA ALA A 78 9.67 19.24 -19.15
C ALA A 78 11.07 19.03 -19.76
N GLN A 79 11.92 18.24 -19.10
CA GLN A 79 13.24 17.85 -19.58
C GLN A 79 13.21 16.58 -20.43
N CYS A 80 12.04 15.97 -20.65
CA CYS A 80 11.88 14.80 -21.50
C CYS A 80 11.31 15.21 -22.87
N ASP A 81 11.75 14.53 -23.94
CA ASP A 81 11.34 14.86 -25.32
C ASP A 81 9.83 14.68 -25.58
N SER A 82 9.13 13.93 -24.73
CA SER A 82 7.71 13.61 -24.83
C SER A 82 6.83 14.43 -23.87
N TYR A 83 6.98 15.75 -23.87
CA TYR A 83 6.19 16.64 -23.02
C TYR A 83 4.75 16.78 -23.53
N HIS A 84 3.76 16.42 -22.70
CA HIS A 84 2.33 16.49 -23.02
C HIS A 84 1.55 17.51 -22.17
N GLY A 85 2.23 18.34 -21.37
CA GLY A 85 1.62 19.45 -20.63
C GLY A 85 0.92 19.09 -19.31
N ILE A 86 0.48 17.84 -19.15
CA ILE A 86 -0.21 17.35 -17.95
C ILE A 86 0.41 16.02 -17.53
N ILE A 87 0.67 15.87 -16.24
CA ILE A 87 1.06 14.58 -15.64
C ILE A 87 -0.22 13.77 -15.41
N GLY A 88 -0.34 12.64 -16.09
CA GLY A 88 -1.34 11.63 -15.79
C GLY A 88 -0.91 10.74 -14.63
N GLU A 89 -1.86 10.03 -14.02
CA GLU A 89 -1.58 9.07 -12.94
C GLU A 89 -0.57 7.98 -13.35
N TRP A 90 -0.55 7.61 -14.65
CA TRP A 90 0.38 6.64 -15.20
C TRP A 90 1.81 7.17 -15.34
N ASP A 91 2.01 8.50 -15.37
CA ASP A 91 3.34 9.12 -15.54
C ASP A 91 4.11 9.18 -14.22
N VAL A 92 3.41 9.21 -13.08
CA VAL A 92 4.00 9.45 -11.76
C VAL A 92 5.13 8.47 -11.46
N HIS A 93 4.90 7.17 -11.64
CA HIS A 93 5.92 6.15 -11.37
C HIS A 93 7.14 6.29 -12.28
N TYR A 94 6.90 6.49 -13.58
CA TYR A 94 7.99 6.61 -14.56
C TYR A 94 8.86 7.85 -14.31
N LEU A 95 8.24 9.01 -14.13
CA LEU A 95 8.94 10.27 -13.85
C LEU A 95 9.66 10.23 -12.50
N THR A 96 9.10 9.55 -11.51
CA THR A 96 9.74 9.36 -10.20
C THR A 96 11.03 8.55 -10.33
N GLU A 97 11.05 7.50 -11.15
CA GLU A 97 12.27 6.72 -11.36
C GLU A 97 13.35 7.53 -12.10
N ILE A 98 12.97 8.32 -13.11
CA ILE A 98 13.91 9.25 -13.77
C ILE A 98 14.48 10.25 -12.75
N TYR A 99 13.63 10.83 -11.90
CA TYR A 99 14.07 11.76 -10.86
C TYR A 99 15.07 11.09 -9.91
N LYS A 100 14.76 9.90 -9.40
CA LYS A 100 15.65 9.15 -8.49
C LYS A 100 16.98 8.80 -9.15
N GLU A 101 16.95 8.38 -10.41
CA GLU A 101 18.16 8.09 -11.19
C GLU A 101 19.04 9.33 -11.32
N ARG A 102 18.46 10.50 -11.63
CA ARG A 102 19.19 11.78 -11.72
C ARG A 102 19.74 12.24 -10.36
N ALA A 103 18.96 12.07 -9.28
CA ALA A 103 19.32 12.58 -7.96
C ALA A 103 20.32 11.69 -7.21
N TYR A 104 20.19 10.37 -7.33
CA TYR A 104 20.93 9.39 -6.51
C TYR A 104 21.78 8.40 -7.33
N GLY A 105 21.66 8.41 -8.67
CA GLY A 105 22.32 7.46 -9.54
C GLY A 105 21.67 6.05 -9.52
N THR A 106 21.91 5.26 -10.57
CA THR A 106 21.37 3.90 -10.71
C THR A 106 22.07 2.84 -9.85
N ALA A 107 23.29 3.12 -9.39
CA ALA A 107 24.12 2.16 -8.68
C ALA A 107 23.58 1.85 -7.28
N HIS A 108 23.04 2.85 -6.58
CA HIS A 108 22.67 2.74 -5.16
C HIS A 108 21.67 1.62 -4.88
N TYR A 109 20.57 1.55 -5.63
CA TYR A 109 19.55 0.51 -5.43
C TYR A 109 20.06 -0.88 -5.84
N ARG A 110 20.82 -0.96 -6.94
CA ARG A 110 21.39 -2.23 -7.44
C ARG A 110 22.42 -2.80 -6.49
N GLU A 111 23.21 -1.96 -5.85
CA GLU A 111 24.22 -2.37 -4.87
C GLU A 111 23.59 -2.81 -3.56
N ALA A 112 22.59 -2.08 -3.05
CA ALA A 112 21.84 -2.47 -1.86
C ALA A 112 21.15 -3.84 -2.02
N ASN A 113 20.56 -4.11 -3.19
CA ASN A 113 19.89 -5.38 -3.49
C ASN A 113 20.81 -6.60 -3.40
N LYS A 114 22.14 -6.45 -3.55
CA LYS A 114 23.09 -7.57 -3.38
C LYS A 114 23.11 -8.09 -1.94
N PHE A 115 22.83 -7.22 -0.98
CA PHE A 115 22.85 -7.55 0.45
C PHE A 115 21.47 -7.95 0.99
N LEU A 116 20.39 -7.52 0.34
CA LEU A 116 19.00 -7.83 0.69
C LEU A 116 18.57 -9.22 0.19
N THR A 117 19.36 -10.24 0.50
CA THR A 117 18.97 -11.65 0.24
C THR A 117 18.03 -12.13 1.34
N LEU A 118 17.15 -13.08 1.01
CA LEU A 118 16.19 -13.65 1.98
C LEU A 118 16.88 -14.16 3.25
N GLY A 119 18.00 -14.89 3.10
CA GLY A 119 18.76 -15.40 4.25
C GLY A 119 19.33 -14.30 5.15
N ASN A 120 19.87 -13.23 4.55
CA ASN A 120 20.37 -12.08 5.32
C ASN A 120 19.24 -11.36 6.05
N ILE A 121 18.09 -11.18 5.39
CA ILE A 121 16.92 -10.52 5.98
C ILE A 121 16.37 -11.36 7.13
N LEU A 122 16.21 -12.67 6.96
CA LEU A 122 15.74 -13.57 8.02
C LEU A 122 16.69 -13.60 9.22
N THR A 123 18.00 -13.62 8.97
CA THR A 123 19.01 -13.55 10.04
C THR A 123 18.94 -12.22 10.79
N GLY A 124 18.83 -11.11 10.06
CA GLY A 124 18.67 -9.78 10.67
C GLY A 124 17.40 -9.68 11.50
N PHE A 125 16.28 -10.20 11.00
CA PHE A 125 15.01 -10.25 11.69
C PHE A 125 15.08 -11.12 12.97
N ALA A 126 15.63 -12.33 12.90
CA ALA A 126 15.81 -13.20 14.05
C ALA A 126 16.64 -12.53 15.15
N ASN A 127 17.73 -11.84 14.77
CA ASN A 127 18.56 -11.09 15.71
C ASN A 127 17.79 -9.92 16.35
N LEU A 128 16.97 -9.20 15.58
CA LEU A 128 16.15 -8.10 16.09
C LEU A 128 15.12 -8.60 17.11
N VAL A 129 14.39 -9.65 16.75
CA VAL A 129 13.39 -10.29 17.62
C VAL A 129 14.03 -10.82 18.90
N ASN A 130 15.23 -11.42 18.79
CA ASN A 130 15.97 -11.87 19.97
C ASN A 130 16.36 -10.72 20.89
N LYS A 131 16.85 -9.61 20.34
CA LYS A 131 17.25 -8.45 21.14
C LYS A 131 16.06 -7.74 21.80
N LEU A 132 14.93 -7.64 21.10
CA LEU A 132 13.76 -6.91 21.60
C LEU A 132 12.89 -7.76 22.54
N TYR A 133 12.75 -9.06 22.25
CA TYR A 133 11.77 -9.92 22.91
C TYR A 133 12.38 -11.18 23.54
N GLY A 134 13.68 -11.42 23.38
CA GLY A 134 14.34 -12.63 23.91
C GLY A 134 13.99 -13.93 23.17
N VAL A 135 13.18 -13.86 22.11
CA VAL A 135 12.73 -15.02 21.33
C VAL A 135 13.84 -15.47 20.36
N ARG A 136 13.97 -16.78 20.15
CA ARG A 136 14.88 -17.36 19.16
C ARG A 136 14.06 -18.04 18.08
N LEU A 137 14.43 -17.82 16.82
CA LEU A 137 13.84 -18.47 15.66
C LEU A 137 14.85 -19.51 15.17
N GLU A 138 14.44 -20.77 15.05
CA GLU A 138 15.32 -21.89 14.77
C GLU A 138 14.65 -22.81 13.75
N GLU A 139 15.28 -22.95 12.57
CA GLU A 139 14.74 -23.79 11.50
C GLU A 139 14.49 -25.23 11.98
N GLN A 140 13.27 -25.71 11.78
CA GLN A 140 12.84 -27.05 12.16
C GLN A 140 12.62 -27.93 10.93
N PRO A 141 12.92 -29.24 11.03
CA PRO A 141 12.56 -30.18 9.98
C PRO A 141 11.04 -30.24 9.83
N ILE A 142 10.63 -30.41 8.58
CA ILE A 142 9.22 -30.52 8.21
C ILE A 142 8.82 -31.98 8.19
N GLU A 143 7.73 -32.32 8.89
CA GLU A 143 7.17 -33.65 8.89
C GLU A 143 6.17 -33.85 7.74
N ARG A 144 5.93 -35.13 7.41
CA ARG A 144 5.06 -35.49 6.30
C ARG A 144 3.61 -35.10 6.59
N GLY A 145 3.06 -34.19 5.78
CA GLY A 145 1.69 -33.73 5.89
C GLY A 145 1.51 -32.41 6.65
N GLU A 146 2.58 -31.83 7.19
CA GLU A 146 2.51 -30.52 7.85
C GLU A 146 2.35 -29.34 6.88
N MET A 147 2.68 -29.53 5.60
CA MET A 147 2.78 -28.42 4.64
C MET A 147 2.07 -28.67 3.31
N TRP A 148 1.58 -27.57 2.74
CA TRP A 148 1.10 -27.48 1.37
C TRP A 148 2.28 -27.54 0.37
N HIS A 149 1.96 -27.65 -0.92
CA HIS A 149 2.98 -27.61 -1.96
C HIS A 149 3.58 -26.20 -2.10
N GLY A 150 4.92 -26.08 -2.05
CA GLY A 150 5.63 -24.80 -2.23
C GLY A 150 6.99 -24.74 -1.53
N HIS A 151 7.65 -23.59 -1.65
CA HIS A 151 8.90 -23.28 -0.94
C HIS A 151 8.58 -22.69 0.43
N ILE A 152 8.38 -23.56 1.43
CA ILE A 152 8.03 -23.18 2.80
C ILE A 152 9.19 -23.50 3.72
N ILE A 153 9.50 -22.56 4.62
CA ILE A 153 10.54 -22.68 5.66
C ILE A 153 9.81 -22.70 7.01
N LYS A 154 10.11 -23.69 7.85
CA LYS A 154 9.59 -23.82 9.21
C LYS A 154 10.65 -23.30 10.18
N LEU A 155 10.36 -22.22 10.91
CA LEU A 155 11.27 -21.52 11.84
C LEU A 155 10.80 -21.64 13.30
#